data_AF-A0A963F3G9-F1
#
_entry.id   AF-A0A963F3G9-F1
#
_cell.length_a   1.000
_cell.length_b   1.000
_cell.length_c   1.000
_cell.angle_alpha   90.00
_cell.angle_beta   90.00
_cell.angle_gamma   90.00
#
_symmetry.space_group_name_H-M   'P 1'
#
loop_
_entity.id
_entity.type
_entity.pdbx_description
1 polymer ?
#
loop_
_entity_poly.entity_id
_entity_poly.type
_entity_poly.pdbx_seq_one_letter_code
_entity_poly.pdbx_strand_id
1 'polypeptide(L)' 'NKILEKVGEEATEVILAAKDAAAGGDRDAVIGEVADLWFHSMVMLSHLEMDVEDVMQCLSDRFGVSGLDEKAARSN' A
#
# COMPACT_ATOMS: atom_id res chain seq x y z
N ASN A 1 11.90 -0.06 18.56
CA ASN A 1 10.65 -0.09 17.79
C ASN A 1 10.84 0.61 16.43
N LYS A 2 11.99 0.39 15.78
CA LYS A 2 12.46 1.23 14.65
C LYS A 2 11.61 1.08 13.39
N ILE A 3 10.97 -0.07 13.21
CA ILE A 3 10.10 -0.36 12.06
C ILE A 3 8.82 0.49 12.15
N LEU A 4 8.18 0.56 13.32
CA LEU A 4 6.96 1.35 13.52
C LEU A 4 7.23 2.87 13.42
N GLU A 5 8.39 3.30 13.91
CA GLU A 5 8.85 4.69 13.75
C GLU A 5 8.97 5.07 12.27
N LYS A 6 9.60 4.21 11.46
CA LYS A 6 9.70 4.41 10.01
C LYS A 6 8.33 4.43 9.33
N VAL A 7 7.45 3.47 9.61
CA VAL A 7 6.09 3.47 9.01
C VAL A 7 5.34 4.78 9.29
N GLY A 8 5.46 5.34 10.50
CA GLY A 8 4.83 6.62 10.85
C GLY A 8 5.48 7.83 10.15
N GLU A 9 6.81 7.80 10.00
CA GLU A 9 7.58 8.83 9.26
C GLU A 9 7.15 8.85 7.79
N GLU A 10 7.24 7.70 7.10
CA GLU A 10 6.89 7.59 5.68
C GLU A 10 5.42 7.96 5.42
N ALA A 11 4.51 7.59 6.32
CA ALA A 11 3.11 7.98 6.19
C ALA A 11 2.92 9.50 6.23
N THR A 12 3.72 10.21 7.03
CA THR A 12 3.69 11.67 7.11
C THR A 12 4.33 12.28 5.85
N GLU A 13 5.43 11.71 5.37
CA GLU A 13 6.13 12.17 4.16
C GLU A 13 5.25 11.98 2.91
N VAL A 14 4.55 10.86 2.76
CA VAL A 14 3.55 10.65 1.71
C VAL A 14 2.47 11.75 1.72
N ILE A 15 1.95 12.10 2.90
CA ILE A 15 0.91 13.14 3.02
C ILE A 15 1.44 14.50 2.56
N LEU A 16 2.67 14.84 2.97
CA LEU A 16 3.31 16.10 2.59
C LEU A 16 3.60 16.12 1.09
N ALA A 17 4.20 15.07 0.54
CA ALA A 17 4.48 14.94 -0.89
C ALA A 17 3.20 15.03 -1.72
N ALA A 18 2.12 14.36 -1.31
CA ALA A 18 0.84 14.41 -2.01
C ALA A 18 0.22 15.82 -2.00
N LYS A 19 0.33 16.54 -0.89
CA LYS A 19 -0.14 17.92 -0.76
C LYS A 19 0.67 18.85 -1.66
N ASP A 20 1.98 18.70 -1.69
CA ASP A 20 2.87 19.52 -2.52
C ASP A 20 2.65 19.23 -4.00
N ALA A 21 2.50 17.97 -4.39
CA ALA A 21 2.15 17.58 -5.77
C ALA A 21 0.81 18.18 -6.21
N ALA A 22 -0.19 18.24 -5.32
CA ALA A 22 -1.46 18.91 -5.61
C ALA A 22 -1.34 20.43 -5.81
N ALA A 23 -0.30 21.05 -5.24
CA ALA A 23 0.04 22.46 -5.43
C ALA A 23 0.95 22.72 -6.64
N GLY A 24 1.24 21.70 -7.47
CA GLY A 24 2.11 21.79 -8.63
C GLY A 24 3.57 21.36 -8.39
N GLY A 25 3.84 20.70 -7.25
CA GLY A 25 5.12 20.09 -6.93
C GLY A 25 5.41 18.80 -7.68
N ASP A 26 6.53 18.17 -7.33
CA ASP A 26 7.02 16.97 -8.00
C ASP A 26 6.17 15.73 -7.69
N ARG A 27 5.75 15.02 -8.75
CA ARG A 27 4.98 13.78 -8.64
C ARG A 27 5.86 12.57 -8.34
N ASP A 28 7.14 12.63 -8.70
CA ASP A 28 8.09 11.54 -8.46
C ASP A 28 8.38 11.40 -6.96
N ALA A 29 8.35 12.52 -6.22
CA ALA A 29 8.40 12.52 -4.76
C ALA A 29 7.28 11.65 -4.16
N VAL A 30 6.03 11.82 -4.60
CA VAL A 30 4.90 11.01 -4.10
C VAL A 30 5.12 9.51 -4.36
N ILE A 31 5.63 9.16 -5.53
CA ILE A 31 5.90 7.76 -5.88
C ILE A 31 6.99 7.18 -4.97
N GLY A 32 8.05 7.94 -4.71
CA GLY A 32 9.13 7.57 -3.79
C GLY A 32 8.63 7.29 -2.38
N GLU A 33 7.93 8.25 -1.78
CA GLU A 33 7.42 8.12 -0.41
C GLU A 33 6.40 6.97 -0.28
N VAL A 34 5.56 6.75 -1.30
CA VAL A 34 4.62 5.62 -1.30
C VAL A 34 5.37 4.28 -1.38
N ALA A 35 6.45 4.22 -2.15
CA ALA A 35 7.29 3.03 -2.23
C ALA A 35 7.96 2.73 -0.88
N ASP A 36 8.50 3.73 -0.20
CA ASP A 36 9.13 3.56 1.12
C ASP A 36 8.10 3.17 2.20
N LEU A 37 6.90 3.76 2.18
CA LEU A 37 5.80 3.36 3.04
C LEU A 37 5.42 1.88 2.82
N TRP A 38 5.32 1.42 1.57
CA TRP A 38 5.00 0.02 1.26
C TRP A 38 6.13 -0.91 1.69
N PHE A 39 7.38 -0.53 1.43
CA PHE A 39 8.55 -1.28 1.86
C PHE A 39 8.57 -1.48 3.38
N HIS A 40 8.43 -0.40 4.14
CA HIS A 40 8.42 -0.46 5.59
C HIS A 40 7.21 -1.22 6.14
N SER A 41 6.06 -1.15 5.45
CA SER A 41 4.87 -1.94 5.79
C SER A 41 5.11 -3.43 5.57
N MET A 42 5.73 -3.86 4.47
CA MET A 42 6.09 -5.26 4.22
C MET A 42 7.12 -5.79 5.23
N VAL A 43 8.11 -4.98 5.58
CA VAL A 43 9.10 -5.32 6.62
C VAL A 43 8.42 -5.48 7.98
N MET A 44 7.44 -4.63 8.30
CA MET A 44 6.63 -4.75 9.52
C MET A 44 5.82 -6.05 9.55
N LEU A 45 5.13 -6.38 8.45
CA LEU A 45 4.36 -7.63 8.34
C LEU A 45 5.25 -8.86 8.55
N SER A 46 6.41 -8.90 7.87
CA SER A 46 7.39 -9.96 8.04
C SER A 46 7.90 -10.07 9.49
N HIS A 47 8.10 -8.95 10.18
CA HIS A 47 8.50 -8.93 11.59
C HIS A 47 7.40 -9.45 12.53
N LEU A 48 6.14 -9.34 12.13
CA LEU A 48 4.97 -9.83 12.87
C LEU A 48 4.55 -11.26 12.47
N GLU A 49 5.37 -11.95 11.67
CA GLU A 49 5.06 -13.28 11.12
C GLU A 49 3.75 -13.30 10.30
N MET A 50 3.43 -12.18 9.65
CA MET A 50 2.28 -12.01 8.76
C MET A 50 2.74 -11.93 7.31
N ASP A 51 1.92 -12.45 6.39
CA ASP A 51 2.22 -12.41 4.96
C ASP A 51 1.54 -11.20 4.29
N VAL A 52 2.16 -10.70 3.22
CA VAL A 52 1.54 -9.68 2.36
C VAL A 52 0.28 -10.23 1.70
N GLU A 53 0.19 -11.55 1.52
CA GLU A 53 -0.98 -12.22 0.94
C GLU A 53 -2.24 -12.02 1.80
N ASP A 54 -2.12 -12.00 3.14
CA ASP A 54 -3.24 -11.70 4.05
C ASP A 54 -3.79 -10.27 3.83
N VAL A 55 -2.90 -9.31 3.57
CA VAL A 55 -3.27 -7.93 3.24
C VAL A 55 -3.92 -7.86 1.86
N MET A 56 -3.39 -8.60 0.88
CA MET A 56 -3.96 -8.66 -0.48
C MET A 56 -5.35 -9.31 -0.47
N GLN A 57 -5.59 -10.33 0.34
CA GLN A 57 -6.91 -10.93 0.52
C GLN A 57 -7.89 -9.92 1.14
N CYS A 58 -7.48 -9.20 2.19
CA CYS A 58 -8.29 -8.14 2.79
C CYS A 58 -8.65 -7.03 1.79
N LEU A 59 -7.70 -6.66 0.92
CA LEU A 59 -7.94 -5.72 -0.18
C LEU A 59 -8.92 -6.32 -1.21
N SER A 60 -8.74 -7.58 -1.60
CA SER A 60 -9.63 -8.29 -2.54
C SER A 60 -11.08 -8.31 -2.04
N ASP A 61 -11.27 -8.61 -0.75
CA ASP A 61 -12.60 -8.61 -0.11
C ASP A 61 -13.22 -7.21 -0.09
N ARG A 62 -12.40 -6.16 0.10
CA ARG A 62 -12.84 -4.76 0.07
C ARG A 62 -13.20 -4.28 -1.32
N PHE A 63 -12.48 -4.74 -2.34
CA PHE A 63 -12.77 -4.46 -3.75
C PHE A 63 -13.85 -5.39 -4.31
N GLY A 64 -14.29 -6.38 -3.51
CA GLY A 64 -15.41 -7.27 -3.78
C GLY A 64 -15.31 -7.88 -5.18
N VAL A 65 -14.37 -8.79 -5.41
CA VAL A 65 -14.36 -9.66 -6.60
C VAL A 65 -14.75 -8.89 -7.88
N SER A 66 -13.97 -7.88 -8.26
CA SER A 66 -14.24 -7.14 -9.50
C SER A 66 -13.81 -7.99 -10.70
N GLY A 67 -14.74 -8.81 -11.21
CA GLY A 67 -14.76 -9.31 -12.59
C GLY A 67 -13.89 -10.53 -12.92
N LEU A 68 -12.92 -10.93 -12.09
CA LEU A 68 -12.09 -12.11 -12.35
C LEU A 68 -12.82 -13.42 -12.03
N ASP A 69 -13.47 -13.54 -10.86
CA ASP A 69 -14.29 -14.73 -10.56
C ASP A 69 -15.58 -14.78 -11.39
N GLU A 70 -16.15 -13.62 -11.76
CA GLU A 70 -17.30 -13.58 -12.69
C GLU A 70 -16.94 -14.10 -14.09
N LYS A 71 -15.69 -13.94 -14.54
CA LYS A 71 -15.20 -14.51 -15.80
C LYS A 71 -14.85 -15.98 -15.67
N ALA A 72 -14.28 -16.42 -14.54
CA ALA A 72 -13.99 -17.83 -14.28
C ALA A 72 -15.28 -18.68 -14.12
N ALA A 73 -16.34 -18.10 -13.55
CA ALA A 73 -17.64 -18.75 -13.38
C ALA A 73 -18.45 -18.86 -14.70
N ARG A 74 -18.12 -18.11 -15.75
CA ARG A 74 -18.66 -18.32 -17.11
C ARG A 74 -17.91 -19.43 -17.83
N SER A 75 -17.91 -20.62 -17.24
CA SER A 75 -17.62 -21.86 -17.94
C SER A 75 -18.94 -22.46 -18.38
N ASN A 76 -19.48 -22.00 -19.51
CA ASN A 76 -20.51 -22.68 -20.31
C ASN A 76 -20.51 -22.16 -21.74
#